data_AF-A0A535JV42-F1
#
_entry.id   AF-A0A535JV42-F1
#
_cell.length_a   1.000
_cell.length_b   1.000
_cell.length_c   1.000
_cell.angle_alpha   90.00
_cell.angle_beta   90.00
_cell.angle_gamma   90.00
#
_symmetry.space_group_name_H-M   'P 1'
#
loop_
_entity.id
_entity.type
_entity.pdbx_description
1 polymer ?
#
loop_
_entity_poly.entity_id
_entity_poly.type
_entity_poly.pdbx_seq_one_letter_code
_entity_poly.pdbx_strand_id
1 'polypeptide(L)'
;MSVMPGSHIYVVNEERQADRDWSDAWTVTLNGRPAAEIMKGIREWMGSRRTTAIDRALSAWHPIRLSPAPASCVVPGCGRPHRGRGLCNTHYMSWSRDREKGRTPRITPLR
;
A
#
# COMPACT_ATOMS: atom_id res chain seq x y z
N MET A 1 24.71 3.18 -0.96
CA MET A 1 24.19 3.43 0.41
C MET A 1 22.71 3.11 0.43
N SER A 2 22.20 2.46 1.49
CA SER A 2 20.77 2.23 1.68
C SER A 2 20.26 3.22 2.71
N VAL A 3 19.27 4.05 2.36
CA VAL A 3 18.73 5.09 3.27
C VAL A 3 17.69 4.50 4.21
N MET A 4 17.01 3.42 3.79
CA MET A 4 16.00 2.67 4.55
C MET A 4 16.04 1.16 4.22
N PRO A 5 15.60 0.27 5.13
CA PRO A 5 15.54 -1.16 4.87
C PRO A 5 14.75 -1.48 3.58
N GLY A 6 15.40 -2.14 2.62
CA GLY A 6 14.80 -2.49 1.31
C GLY A 6 14.90 -1.43 0.22
N SER A 7 15.63 -0.32 0.45
CA SER A 7 15.95 0.69 -0.57
C SER A 7 17.33 0.46 -1.18
N HIS A 8 17.44 0.61 -2.49
CA HIS A 8 18.72 0.58 -3.23
C HIS A 8 18.87 1.90 -3.99
N ILE A 9 20.00 2.58 -3.77
CA ILE A 9 20.41 3.75 -4.58
C ILE A 9 21.21 3.23 -5.77
N TYR A 10 20.84 3.65 -6.97
CA TYR A 10 21.60 3.37 -8.19
C TYR A 10 22.12 4.71 -8.75
N VAL A 11 23.35 4.71 -9.23
CA VAL A 11 23.85 5.81 -10.07
C VAL A 11 23.17 5.66 -11.43
N VAL A 12 22.53 6.72 -11.91
CA VAL A 12 21.91 6.71 -13.25
C VAL A 12 23.03 6.72 -14.26
N ASN A 13 23.12 5.69 -15.10
CA ASN A 13 24.13 5.63 -16.16
C ASN A 13 23.73 6.63 -17.26
N GLU A 14 24.61 7.58 -17.57
CA GLU A 14 24.36 8.78 -18.41
C GLU A 14 23.93 8.46 -19.85
N GLU A 15 24.17 7.23 -20.33
CA GLU A 15 23.98 6.85 -21.73
C GLU A 15 22.51 6.76 -22.20
N ARG A 16 21.53 6.80 -21.28
CA ARG A 16 20.10 6.60 -21.62
C ARG A 16 19.22 7.85 -21.59
N GLN A 17 19.76 9.03 -21.29
CA GLN A 17 18.97 10.24 -21.06
C GLN A 17 19.52 11.45 -21.83
N ALA A 18 19.65 11.31 -23.15
CA ALA A 18 20.11 12.39 -24.04
C ALA A 18 18.95 13.20 -24.68
N ASP A 19 17.74 13.20 -24.09
CA ASP A 19 16.56 13.83 -24.74
C ASP A 19 15.77 14.82 -23.87
N ARG A 20 16.25 15.17 -22.66
CA ARG A 20 15.59 16.22 -21.85
C ARG A 20 16.65 17.03 -21.12
N ASP A 21 16.49 18.35 -21.10
CA ASP A 21 17.34 19.37 -20.44
C ASP A 21 17.46 19.22 -18.91
N TRP A 22 17.13 18.05 -18.36
CA TRP A 22 17.28 17.73 -16.95
C TRP A 22 17.92 16.34 -16.82
N SER A 23 19.18 16.31 -16.40
CA SER A 23 19.88 15.09 -16.01
C SER A 23 19.55 14.75 -14.55
N ASP A 24 19.06 13.52 -14.32
CA ASP A 24 18.81 13.00 -12.99
C ASP A 24 20.14 12.68 -12.31
N ALA A 25 20.60 13.51 -11.36
CA ALA A 25 21.88 13.32 -10.68
C ALA A 25 21.93 12.02 -9.86
N TRP A 26 20.80 11.55 -9.31
CA TRP A 26 20.68 10.33 -8.51
C TRP A 26 19.26 9.74 -8.59
N THR A 27 19.14 8.42 -8.67
CA THR A 27 17.84 7.71 -8.59
C THR A 27 17.84 6.71 -7.44
N VAL A 28 16.74 6.67 -6.68
CA VAL A 28 16.51 5.68 -5.61
C VAL A 28 15.26 4.88 -5.91
N THR A 29 15.35 3.56 -5.78
CA THR A 29 14.18 2.67 -5.85
C THR A 29 13.72 2.32 -4.45
N LEU A 30 12.46 2.64 -4.16
CA LEU A 30 11.79 2.31 -2.91
C LEU A 30 10.77 1.21 -3.14
N ASN A 31 10.69 0.27 -2.20
CA ASN A 31 9.76 -0.85 -2.25
C ASN A 31 8.87 -0.91 -1.01
N GLY A 32 7.72 -1.57 -1.12
CA GLY A 32 6.84 -1.86 0.01
C GLY A 32 6.24 -0.60 0.65
N ARG A 33 6.20 -0.59 2.00
CA ARG A 33 5.51 0.47 2.75
C ARG A 33 6.11 1.87 2.56
N PRO A 34 7.44 2.07 2.62
CA PRO A 34 8.02 3.39 2.35
C PRO A 34 7.62 3.96 0.98
N ALA A 35 7.58 3.12 -0.05
CA ALA A 35 7.13 3.52 -1.38
C ALA A 35 5.65 3.94 -1.38
N ALA A 36 4.79 3.15 -0.73
CA ALA A 36 3.37 3.44 -0.65
C ALA A 36 3.06 4.75 0.10
N GLU A 37 3.79 5.06 1.18
CA GLU A 37 3.62 6.32 1.91
C GLU A 37 4.02 7.53 1.07
N ILE A 38 5.14 7.44 0.33
CA ILE A 38 5.55 8.50 -0.60
C ILE A 38 4.52 8.66 -1.72
N MET A 39 4.05 7.56 -2.31
CA MET A 39 2.99 7.58 -3.33
C MET A 39 1.74 8.31 -2.84
N LYS A 40 1.30 8.06 -1.59
CA LYS A 40 0.18 8.78 -0.98
C LYS A 40 0.47 10.27 -0.81
N GLY A 41 1.67 10.64 -0.40
CA GLY A 41 2.04 12.04 -0.18
C GLY A 41 2.13 12.87 -1.47
N ILE A 42 2.63 12.27 -2.55
CA ILE A 42 2.84 13.00 -3.82
C ILE A 42 1.60 13.03 -4.71
N ARG A 43 0.56 12.24 -4.44
CA ARG A 43 -0.62 12.08 -5.30
C ARG A 43 -1.32 13.39 -5.66
N GLU A 44 -1.33 14.35 -4.72
CA GLU A 44 -2.03 15.64 -4.85
C GLU A 44 -1.25 16.61 -5.73
N TRP A 45 0.05 16.39 -5.88
CA TRP A 45 0.94 17.24 -6.66
C TRP A 45 1.11 16.70 -8.10
N MET A 46 0.49 15.56 -8.39
CA MET A 46 0.53 14.89 -9.67
C MET A 46 -0.69 15.23 -10.53
N GLY A 47 -0.51 15.25 -11.85
CA GLY A 47 -1.63 15.35 -12.78
C GLY A 47 -2.49 14.08 -12.78
N SER A 48 -3.77 14.22 -13.18
CA SER A 48 -4.83 13.19 -13.10
C SER A 48 -4.41 11.78 -13.56
N ARG A 49 -3.65 11.65 -14.66
CA ARG A 49 -3.17 10.36 -15.16
C ARG A 49 -2.24 9.65 -14.17
N ARG A 50 -1.30 10.37 -13.55
CA ARG A 50 -0.35 9.83 -12.58
C ARG A 50 -1.04 9.51 -11.26
N THR A 51 -1.95 10.37 -10.80
CA THR A 51 -2.78 10.11 -9.62
C THR A 51 -3.59 8.83 -9.79
N THR A 52 -4.24 8.63 -10.93
CA THR A 52 -5.01 7.40 -11.22
C THR A 52 -4.11 6.14 -11.21
N ALA A 53 -2.89 6.25 -11.74
CA ALA A 53 -1.94 5.14 -11.72
C ALA A 53 -1.50 4.79 -10.30
N ILE A 54 -1.25 5.80 -9.46
CA ILE A 54 -0.95 5.64 -8.03
C ILE A 54 -2.12 4.97 -7.31
N ASP A 55 -3.35 5.44 -7.51
CA ASP A 55 -4.54 4.89 -6.84
C ASP A 55 -4.75 3.41 -7.18
N ARG A 56 -4.57 3.03 -8.45
CA ARG A 56 -4.61 1.62 -8.88
C ARG A 56 -3.53 0.78 -8.21
N ALA A 57 -2.29 1.29 -8.16
CA ALA A 57 -1.18 0.59 -7.52
C ALA A 57 -1.42 0.39 -6.02
N LEU A 58 -1.87 1.43 -5.31
CA LEU A 58 -2.18 1.38 -3.89
C LEU A 58 -3.38 0.47 -3.60
N SER A 59 -4.39 0.42 -4.48
CA SER A 59 -5.53 -0.50 -4.33
C SER A 59 -5.13 -1.97 -4.52
N ALA A 60 -4.13 -2.27 -5.33
CA ALA A 60 -3.62 -3.62 -5.50
C ALA A 60 -2.67 -4.03 -4.37
N TRP A 61 -1.87 -3.07 -3.88
CA TRP A 61 -0.86 -3.29 -2.87
C TRP A 61 -1.44 -3.35 -1.45
N HIS A 62 -1.30 -4.51 -0.80
CA HIS A 62 -1.69 -4.69 0.61
C HIS A 62 -0.48 -5.19 1.41
N PRO A 63 -0.06 -4.51 2.49
CA PRO A 63 1.07 -4.96 3.30
C PRO A 63 0.69 -6.22 4.09
N ILE A 64 1.60 -7.20 4.18
CA ILE A 64 1.41 -8.45 4.95
C ILE A 64 1.11 -8.15 6.44
N ARG A 65 1.62 -7.03 6.95
CA ARG A 65 1.37 -6.54 8.31
C ARG A 65 0.73 -5.16 8.21
N LEU A 66 -0.50 -5.06 8.69
CA LEU A 66 -1.19 -3.79 8.88
C LEU A 66 -0.47 -2.98 9.95
N SER A 67 0.23 -1.94 9.52
CA SER A 67 0.90 -1.00 10.42
C SER A 67 0.68 0.42 9.89
N PRO A 68 0.10 1.33 10.69
CA PRO A 68 -0.53 1.03 11.98
C PRO A 68 -1.74 0.10 11.80
N ALA A 69 -1.96 -0.80 12.76
CA ALA A 69 -3.18 -1.60 12.74
C ALA A 69 -4.37 -0.66 13.03
N PRO A 70 -5.49 -0.78 12.30
CA PRO A 70 -6.64 0.11 12.51
C PRO A 70 -7.17 -0.07 13.92
N ALA A 71 -7.44 1.01 14.67
CA ALA A 71 -7.89 0.89 16.06
C ALA A 71 -9.23 0.12 16.19
N SER A 72 -10.14 0.36 15.25
CA SER A 72 -11.47 -0.25 15.18
C SER A 72 -11.63 -1.16 13.97
N CYS A 73 -12.74 -1.89 13.94
CA CYS A 73 -13.16 -2.67 12.80
C CYS A 73 -13.30 -1.80 11.54
N VAL A 74 -12.84 -2.29 10.39
CA VAL A 74 -12.99 -1.60 9.09
C VAL A 74 -14.39 -1.72 8.47
N VAL A 75 -15.28 -2.48 9.09
CA VAL A 75 -16.64 -2.66 8.58
C VAL A 75 -17.43 -1.38 8.84
N PRO A 76 -18.04 -0.76 7.82
CA PRO A 76 -18.84 0.45 7.99
C PRO A 76 -19.89 0.27 9.09
N GLY A 77 -19.98 1.23 10.01
CA GLY A 77 -20.91 1.16 11.15
C GLY A 77 -20.44 0.31 12.34
N CYS A 78 -19.25 -0.30 12.30
CA CYS A 78 -18.71 -1.09 13.41
C CYS A 78 -17.62 -0.35 14.19
N GLY A 79 -17.98 0.19 15.36
CA GLY A 79 -17.02 0.87 16.27
C GLY A 79 -16.23 -0.07 17.22
N ARG A 80 -16.31 -1.38 17.05
CA ARG A 80 -15.67 -2.36 17.98
C ARG A 80 -14.15 -2.41 17.77
N PRO A 81 -13.36 -2.69 18.83
CA PRO A 81 -11.90 -2.80 18.71
C PRO A 81 -11.51 -3.91 17.73
N HIS A 82 -10.47 -3.65 16.92
CA HIS A 82 -9.93 -4.65 16.01
C HIS A 82 -9.21 -5.77 16.80
N ARG A 83 -9.29 -7.01 16.28
CA ARG A 83 -8.57 -8.17 16.84
C ARG A 83 -7.61 -8.80 15.83
N GLY A 84 -7.93 -8.76 14.54
CA GLY A 84 -7.07 -9.31 13.49
C GLY A 84 -7.60 -8.98 12.10
N ARG A 85 -6.70 -8.80 11.13
CA ARG A 85 -7.04 -8.47 9.73
C ARG A 85 -7.95 -7.23 9.59
N GLY A 86 -7.83 -6.28 10.51
CA GLY A 86 -8.70 -5.09 10.59
C GLY A 86 -10.14 -5.36 11.00
N LEU A 87 -10.47 -6.57 11.45
CA LEU A 87 -11.83 -6.97 11.86
C LEU A 87 -11.94 -7.08 13.39
N CYS A 88 -13.13 -6.78 13.92
CA CYS A 88 -13.49 -7.13 15.30
C CYS A 88 -13.68 -8.65 15.42
N ASN A 89 -13.71 -9.18 16.65
CA ASN A 89 -13.84 -10.62 16.89
C ASN A 89 -15.04 -11.24 16.15
N THR A 90 -16.20 -10.57 16.17
CA THR A 90 -17.42 -11.06 15.51
C THR A 90 -17.27 -11.14 13.99
N HIS A 91 -16.76 -10.08 13.36
CA HIS A 91 -16.56 -10.04 11.92
C HIS A 91 -15.45 -10.98 11.47
N TYR A 92 -14.39 -11.11 12.25
CA TYR A 92 -13.31 -12.07 12.01
C TYR A 92 -13.84 -13.51 12.01
N MET A 93 -14.63 -13.88 13.02
CA MET A 93 -15.20 -15.23 13.12
C MET A 93 -16.21 -15.52 12.00
N SER A 94 -17.04 -14.54 11.62
CA SER A 94 -17.96 -14.68 10.48
C SER A 94 -17.19 -14.93 9.18
N TRP A 95 -16.17 -14.11 8.91
CA TRP A 95 -15.32 -14.25 7.74
C TRP A 95 -14.58 -15.58 7.71
N SER A 96 -14.01 -16.01 8.85
CA SER A 96 -13.29 -17.28 8.96
C SER A 96 -14.19 -18.48 8.65
N ARG A 97 -15.42 -18.48 9.18
CA ARG A 97 -16.43 -19.53 8.94
C ARG A 97 -16.91 -19.55 7.49
N ASP A 98 -17.09 -18.38 6.87
CA ASP A 98 -17.46 -18.30 5.45
C ASP A 98 -16.34 -18.89 4.58
N ARG A 99 -15.07 -18.60 4.91
CA ARG A 99 -13.92 -19.20 4.22
C ARG A 99 -13.82 -20.71 4.40
N GLU A 100 -13.98 -21.20 5.62
CA GLU A 100 -13.96 -22.63 5.93
C GLU A 100 -15.03 -23.40 5.15
N LYS A 101 -16.21 -22.79 4.99
CA LYS A 101 -17.35 -23.36 4.24
C LYS A 101 -17.30 -23.11 2.74
N GLY A 102 -16.25 -22.46 2.21
CA GLY A 102 -16.14 -22.10 0.79
C GLY A 102 -17.20 -21.10 0.30
N ARG A 103 -17.86 -20.37 1.20
CA ARG A 103 -18.85 -19.34 0.84
C ARG A 103 -18.15 -18.04 0.50
N THR A 104 -18.74 -17.26 -0.42
CA THR A 104 -18.29 -15.90 -0.70
C THR A 104 -18.43 -15.06 0.57
N PRO A 105 -17.33 -14.59 1.18
CA PRO A 105 -17.40 -13.85 2.42
C PRO A 105 -18.07 -12.51 2.17
N ARG A 106 -19.02 -12.14 3.04
CA ARG A 106 -19.72 -10.83 2.98
C ARG A 106 -18.82 -9.65 3.36
N ILE A 107 -17.67 -9.94 3.96
CA ILE A 107 -16.76 -8.96 4.53
C ILE A 107 -15.38 -9.18 3.91
N THR A 108 -14.82 -8.12 3.33
CA THR A 108 -13.44 -8.12 2.84
C THR A 108 -12.51 -7.75 3.99
N PRO A 109 -11.72 -8.69 4.53
CA PRO A 109 -10.72 -8.39 5.55
C PRO A 109 -9.58 -7.58 4.93
N LEU A 110 -8.82 -6.89 5.77
CA LEU A 110 -7.52 -6.40 5.36
C LEU A 110 -6.52 -7.58 5.29
N ARG A 111 -5.68 -7.60 4.24
CA ARG A 111 -4.80 -8.75 3.93
C ARG A 111 -3.65 -8.87 4.92
#